data_AF-A0A413UDZ0-F1
#
_entry.id   AF-A0A413UDZ0-F1
#
_cell.length_a   1.000
_cell.length_b   1.000
_cell.length_c   1.000
_cell.angle_alpha   90.00
_cell.angle_beta   90.00
_cell.angle_gamma   90.00
#
_symmetry.space_group_name_H-M   'P 1'
#
loop_
_entity.id
_entity.type
_entity.pdbx_description
1 polymer ?
#
loop_
_entity_poly.entity_id
_entity_poly.type
_entity_poly.pdbx_seq_one_letter_code
_entity_poly.pdbx_strand_id
1 'polypeptide(L)'
;MFRAVLTDNGAEFSDEAAIAALLGEGPGETRLFYCDPRRSDQKGACERNHVEIRKLLPKGAGIRFDRLAPADLSLAMSHVNSEPRGALGFATPARAF
;
A
#
# COMPACT_ATOMS: atom_id res chain seq x y z
N MET A 1 -11.90 -4.27 -7.72
CA MET A 1 -11.58 -5.70 -7.46
C MET A 1 -10.09 -5.88 -7.62
N PHE A 2 -9.37 -6.30 -6.56
CA PHE A 2 -7.93 -6.54 -6.65
C PHE A 2 -7.69 -7.86 -7.38
N ARG A 3 -6.95 -7.81 -8.49
CA ARG A 3 -6.70 -8.99 -9.34
C ARG A 3 -5.57 -9.87 -8.79
N ALA A 4 -4.66 -9.27 -8.02
CA ALA A 4 -3.59 -9.92 -7.28
C ALA A 4 -3.13 -8.97 -6.15
N VAL A 5 -2.57 -9.55 -5.08
CA VAL A 5 -2.00 -8.88 -3.91
C VAL A 5 -0.58 -9.40 -3.73
N LEU A 6 0.38 -8.48 -3.69
CA LEU A 6 1.79 -8.78 -3.46
C LEU A 6 2.18 -8.28 -2.06
N THR A 7 2.72 -9.16 -1.23
CA THR A 7 3.19 -8.86 0.12
C THR A 7 4.67 -9.16 0.25
N ASP A 8 5.30 -8.67 1.32
CA ASP A 8 6.64 -9.13 1.69
C ASP A 8 6.54 -10.35 2.63
N ASN A 9 7.69 -10.90 3.01
CA ASN A 9 7.75 -12.03 3.94
C ASN A 9 7.68 -11.60 5.42
N GLY A 10 7.00 -10.48 5.72
CA GLY A 10 6.75 -10.03 7.08
C GLY A 10 5.93 -11.04 7.87
N ALA A 11 6.17 -11.12 9.19
CA ALA A 11 5.48 -12.08 10.05
C ALA A 11 3.96 -11.82 10.12
N GLU A 12 3.55 -10.57 9.92
CA GLU A 12 2.15 -10.16 9.81
C GLU A 12 1.41 -10.79 8.61
N PHE A 13 2.14 -11.29 7.63
CA PHE A 13 1.60 -11.98 6.45
C PHE A 13 1.82 -13.49 6.49
N SER A 14 2.24 -14.07 7.62
CA SER A 14 2.56 -15.50 7.71
C SER A 14 1.34 -16.43 7.65
N ASP A 15 0.13 -15.93 7.93
CA ASP A 15 -1.10 -16.72 7.81
C ASP A 15 -1.65 -16.66 6.38
N GLU A 16 -0.95 -17.35 5.47
CA GLU A 16 -1.26 -17.40 4.05
C GLU A 16 -2.70 -17.86 3.78
N ALA A 17 -3.17 -18.85 4.53
CA ALA A 17 -4.49 -19.44 4.34
C ALA A 17 -5.62 -18.47 4.71
N ALA A 18 -5.48 -17.76 5.84
CA ALA A 18 -6.46 -16.74 6.23
C ALA A 18 -6.51 -15.59 5.21
N ILE A 19 -5.36 -15.14 4.73
CA ILE A 19 -5.29 -14.05 3.75
C ILE A 19 -5.87 -14.49 2.40
N ALA A 20 -5.49 -15.67 1.90
CA ALA A 20 -6.04 -16.23 0.66
C ALA A 20 -7.58 -16.35 0.73
N ALA A 21 -8.12 -16.80 1.88
CA ALA A 21 -9.56 -16.85 2.10
C ALA A 21 -10.22 -15.46 2.07
N LEU A 22 -9.60 -14.45 2.70
CA LEU A 22 -10.08 -13.06 2.66
C LEU A 22 -10.05 -12.46 1.25
N LEU A 23 -9.07 -12.85 0.42
CA LEU A 23 -8.97 -12.46 -0.98
C LEU A 23 -9.95 -13.21 -1.90
N GLY A 24 -10.64 -14.22 -1.36
CA GLY A 24 -11.58 -15.06 -2.08
C GLY A 24 -10.90 -15.95 -3.12
N GLU A 25 -9.74 -16.51 -2.78
CA GLU A 25 -9.06 -17.50 -3.62
C GLU A 25 -9.87 -18.79 -3.68
N GLY A 26 -10.24 -19.19 -4.90
CA GLY A 26 -10.87 -20.48 -5.19
C GLY A 26 -9.83 -21.54 -5.59
N PRO A 27 -10.25 -22.81 -5.74
CA PRO A 27 -9.38 -23.88 -6.22
C PRO A 27 -8.72 -23.53 -7.56
N GLY A 28 -7.39 -23.55 -7.60
CA GLY A 28 -6.61 -23.24 -8.81
C GLY A 28 -6.46 -21.75 -9.11
N GLU A 29 -6.98 -20.86 -8.27
CA GLU A 29 -6.71 -19.43 -8.32
C GLU A 29 -5.61 -19.08 -7.31
N THR A 30 -4.68 -18.23 -7.71
CA THR A 30 -3.69 -17.63 -6.79
C THR A 30 -3.77 -16.13 -6.96
N ARG A 31 -4.04 -15.43 -5.86
CA ARG A 31 -4.15 -13.97 -5.83
C ARG A 31 -3.13 -13.36 -4.88
N LEU A 32 -2.70 -14.09 -3.86
CA LEU A 32 -1.67 -13.72 -2.91
C LEU A 32 -0.30 -14.17 -3.42
N PHE A 33 0.62 -13.23 -3.49
CA PHE A 33 2.00 -13.45 -3.90
C PHE A 33 2.93 -12.85 -2.84
N TYR A 34 4.12 -13.43 -2.73
CA TYR A 34 5.18 -12.96 -1.84
C TYR A 34 6.39 -12.53 -2.67
N CYS A 35 7.05 -11.46 -2.22
CA CYS A 35 8.34 -11.08 -2.79
C CYS A 35 9.39 -12.17 -2.56
N ASP A 36 10.33 -12.30 -3.49
CA ASP A 36 11.49 -13.19 -3.31
C ASP A 36 12.32 -12.77 -2.08
N PRO A 37 12.95 -13.71 -1.37
CA PRO A 37 13.84 -13.39 -0.26
C PRO A 37 14.92 -12.40 -0.68
N ARG A 38 15.08 -11.33 0.11
CA ARG A 38 16.03 -10.22 -0.13
C ARG A 38 15.77 -9.40 -1.40
N ARG A 39 14.59 -9.49 -2.00
CA ARG A 39 14.16 -8.66 -3.16
C ARG A 39 13.11 -7.62 -2.78
N SER A 40 13.47 -6.70 -1.89
CA SER A 40 12.60 -5.59 -1.48
C SER A 40 12.26 -4.63 -2.63
N ASP A 41 13.04 -4.66 -3.71
CA ASP A 41 12.82 -3.91 -4.95
C ASP A 41 11.51 -4.30 -5.66
N GLN A 42 11.03 -5.53 -5.49
CA GLN A 42 9.75 -6.00 -6.06
C GLN A 42 8.53 -5.24 -5.51
N LYS A 43 8.68 -4.53 -4.38
CA LYS A 43 7.65 -3.68 -3.77
C LYS A 43 7.93 -2.18 -3.94
N GLY A 44 8.75 -1.78 -4.91
CA GLY A 44 9.19 -0.40 -5.09
C GLY A 44 8.06 0.63 -5.30
N ALA A 45 6.88 0.21 -5.76
CA ALA A 45 5.70 1.07 -5.83
C ALA A 45 5.10 1.39 -4.45
N CYS A 46 5.04 0.40 -3.55
CA CYS A 46 4.58 0.60 -2.17
C CYS A 46 5.52 1.56 -1.43
N GLU A 47 6.83 1.39 -1.56
CA GLU A 47 7.81 2.29 -0.92
C GLU A 47 7.70 3.73 -1.43
N ARG A 48 7.47 3.93 -2.73
CA ARG A 48 7.20 5.26 -3.26
C ARG A 48 5.91 5.87 -2.69
N ASN A 49 4.84 5.08 -2.56
CA ASN A 49 3.62 5.56 -1.92
C ASN A 49 3.85 5.92 -0.44
N HIS A 50 4.67 5.17 0.29
CA HIS A 50 5.05 5.53 1.66
C HIS A 50 5.77 6.89 1.73
N VAL A 51 6.62 7.21 0.76
CA VAL A 51 7.29 8.53 0.68
C VAL A 51 6.26 9.64 0.50
N GLU A 52 5.27 9.48 -0.37
CA GLU A 52 4.22 10.49 -0.57
C GLU A 52 3.41 10.73 0.71
N ILE A 53 3.07 9.67 1.45
CA ILE A 53 2.40 9.80 2.76
C ILE A 53 3.29 10.55 3.75
N ARG A 54 4.60 10.27 3.77
CA ARG A 54 5.56 10.92 4.67
C ARG A 54 5.81 12.39 4.36
N LYS A 55 5.49 12.88 3.17
CA LYS A 55 5.52 14.34 2.90
C LYS A 55 4.47 15.08 3.73
N LEU A 56 3.31 14.46 3.96
CA LEU A 56 2.25 14.99 4.81
C LEU A 56 2.47 14.68 6.30
N LEU A 57 3.00 13.50 6.59
CA LEU A 57 3.24 12.99 7.95
C LEU A 57 4.75 12.74 8.17
N PRO A 58 5.57 13.81 8.25
CA PRO A 58 7.02 13.66 8.36
C PRO A 58 7.42 13.03 9.69
N LYS A 59 8.40 12.12 9.61
CA LYS A 59 8.94 11.43 10.79
C LYS A 59 9.59 12.45 11.73
N GLY A 60 9.29 12.35 13.03
CA GLY A 60 9.90 13.19 14.06
C GLY A 60 9.27 14.59 14.22
N ALA A 61 8.29 14.95 13.41
CA ALA A 61 7.60 16.25 13.50
C ALA A 61 6.47 16.31 14.56
N GLY A 62 6.48 15.39 15.53
CA GLY A 62 5.52 15.37 16.65
C GLY A 62 4.14 14.78 16.34
N ILE A 63 3.76 14.59 15.08
CA ILE A 63 2.53 13.87 14.72
C ILE A 63 2.80 12.37 14.86
N ARG A 64 2.23 11.75 15.89
CA ARG A 64 2.32 10.30 16.07
C ARG A 64 1.20 9.61 15.31
N PHE A 65 1.55 8.58 14.54
CA PHE A 65 0.60 7.83 13.72
C PHE A 65 -0.49 7.14 14.55
N ASP A 66 -0.17 6.74 15.78
CA ASP A 66 -1.10 6.09 16.71
C ASP A 66 -2.15 7.04 17.32
N ARG A 67 -2.03 8.35 17.05
CA ARG A 67 -3.03 9.35 17.45
C ARG A 67 -3.96 9.77 16.30
N LEU A 68 -3.73 9.26 15.10
CA LEU A 68 -4.57 9.57 13.94
C LEU A 68 -5.85 8.74 14.02
N ALA A 69 -6.99 9.41 13.94
CA ALA A 69 -8.26 8.76 13.76
C ALA A 69 -8.41 8.29 12.30
N PRO A 70 -9.33 7.33 12.03
CA PRO A 70 -9.63 6.92 10.65
C PRO A 70 -9.97 8.09 9.71
N ALA A 71 -10.62 9.14 10.23
CA ALA A 71 -10.95 10.34 9.46
C ALA A 71 -9.69 11.14 9.04
N ASP A 72 -8.70 11.26 9.93
CA ASP A 72 -7.44 11.95 9.63
C ASP A 72 -6.67 11.22 8.52
N LEU A 73 -6.62 9.88 8.61
CA LEU A 73 -5.99 9.06 7.59
C LEU A 73 -6.75 9.11 6.26
N SER A 74 -8.08 9.12 6.29
CA SER A 74 -8.90 9.26 5.08
C SER A 74 -8.61 10.59 4.37
N LEU A 75 -8.53 11.70 5.13
CA LEU A 75 -8.16 13.00 4.58
C LEU A 75 -6.74 13.00 4.01
N ALA A 76 -5.77 12.44 4.73
CA ALA A 76 -4.39 12.31 4.26
C ALA A 76 -4.32 11.50 2.94
N MET A 77 -5.05 10.38 2.85
CA MET A 77 -5.11 9.58 1.62
C MET A 77 -5.79 10.34 0.48
N SER A 78 -6.82 11.14 0.77
CA SER A 78 -7.47 12.00 -0.23
C SER A 78 -6.48 13.01 -0.82
N HIS A 79 -5.64 13.64 0.01
CA HIS A 79 -4.57 14.53 -0.46
C HIS A 79 -3.56 13.78 -1.33
N VAL A 80 -3.02 12.66 -0.84
CA VAL A 80 -2.02 11.85 -1.58
C VAL A 80 -2.55 11.35 -2.93
N ASN A 81 -3.84 11.04 -3.03
CA ASN A 81 -4.49 10.57 -4.25
C ASN A 81 -4.92 11.70 -5.21
N SER A 82 -4.96 12.94 -4.72
CA SER A 82 -5.29 14.13 -5.52
C SER A 82 -4.05 14.89 -6.01
N GLU A 83 -2.86 14.53 -5.52
CA GLU A 83 -1.60 15.15 -5.94
C GLU A 83 -1.16 14.64 -7.32
N PRO A 84 -0.93 15.53 -8.32
CA PRO A 84 -0.36 15.18 -9.60
C PRO A 84 1.03 14.54 -9.47
N ARG A 85 1.29 13.46 -10.20
CA ARG A 85 2.60 12.79 -10.18
C ARG A 85 3.25 12.83 -11.54
N GLY A 86 4.51 13.29 -11.60
CA GLY A 86 5.29 13.25 -12.85
C GLY A 86 5.40 11.83 -13.42
N ALA A 87 5.50 10.82 -12.56
CA ALA A 87 5.51 9.40 -12.94
C ALA A 87 4.19 8.91 -13.60
N LEU A 88 3.10 9.67 -13.46
CA LEU A 88 1.79 9.40 -14.07
C LEU A 88 1.45 10.41 -15.18
N GLY A 89 2.47 11.07 -15.76
CA GLY A 89 2.24 12.11 -16.79
C GLY A 89 1.47 13.32 -16.25
N PHE A 90 1.70 13.67 -14.98
CA PHE A 90 0.99 14.73 -14.24
C PHE A 90 -0.50 14.47 -14.01
N ALA A 91 -0.98 13.23 -14.22
CA ALA A 91 -2.27 12.81 -13.67
C ALA A 91 -2.17 12.58 -12.16
N THR A 92 -3.32 12.63 -11.50
CA THR A 92 -3.47 12.26 -10.09
C THR A 92 -3.72 10.75 -9.99
N PRO A 93 -3.30 10.06 -8.91
CA PRO A 93 -3.63 8.65 -8.71
C PRO A 93 -5.14 8.36 -8.83
N ALA A 94 -6.00 9.22 -8.27
CA ALA A 94 -7.45 9.07 -8.33
C ALA A 94 -8.03 9.13 -9.76
N ARG A 95 -7.28 9.65 -10.74
CA ARG A 95 -7.68 9.66 -12.15
C ARG A 95 -7.02 8.55 -12.97
N ALA A 96 -5.90 8.00 -12.49
CA ALA A 96 -5.09 7.02 -13.22
C ALA A 96 -5.51 5.57 -12.95
N PHE A 97 -6.19 5.31 -11.83
CA PHE A 97 -6.56 3.97 -11.35
C PHE A 97 -8.03 3.88 -10.98
#